data_AF-A0A1E3A0Q3-F1
#
_entry.id   AF-A0A1E3A0Q3-F1
#
_cell.length_a   1.000
_cell.length_b   1.000
_cell.length_c   1.000
_cell.angle_alpha   90.00
_cell.angle_beta   90.00
_cell.angle_gamma   90.00
#
_symmetry.space_group_name_H-M   'P 1'
#
loop_
_entity.id
_entity.type
_entity.pdbx_description
1 polymer ?
#
loop_
_entity_poly.entity_id
_entity_poly.type
_entity_poly.pdbx_seq_one_letter_code
_entity_poly.pdbx_strand_id
1 'polypeptide(L)'
;MSTVENVIKLVIQYNPDAVMVIKSTISVGYTASIREKMHCDNIILSLEFLRVSKALYDNLYPSKIIVSTDVENTRLMKAANIFAGLLQEGAIKENIDTLIMGFTEAVKLFANVYPTKKF
;
A
#
# COMPACT_ATOMS: atom_id res chain seq x y z
N MET A 1 17.03 9.52 -9.06
CA MET A 1 16.12 9.27 -7.92
C MET A 1 14.76 8.91 -8.48
N SER A 2 14.09 7.89 -7.94
CA SER A 2 12.74 7.54 -8.40
C SER A 2 11.74 8.61 -7.95
N THR A 3 10.64 8.76 -8.70
CA THR A 3 9.56 9.69 -8.36
C THR A 3 9.01 9.49 -6.93
N VAL A 4 8.97 8.24 -6.47
CA VAL A 4 8.52 7.88 -5.12
C VAL A 4 9.43 8.49 -4.04
N GLU A 5 10.75 8.40 -4.20
CA GLU A 5 11.69 8.99 -3.22
C GLU A 5 11.55 10.51 -3.12
N ASN A 6 11.36 11.19 -4.25
CA ASN A 6 11.20 12.63 -4.27
C ASN A 6 9.93 13.07 -3.52
N VAL A 7 8.82 12.34 -3.71
CA VAL A 7 7.57 12.62 -2.98
C VAL A 7 7.74 12.37 -1.49
N ILE A 8 8.39 11.26 -1.10
CA ILE A 8 8.67 10.97 0.32
C ILE A 8 9.46 12.11 0.97
N LYS A 9 10.50 12.62 0.30
CA LYS A 9 11.27 13.77 0.82
C LYS A 9 10.42 15.02 1.01
N LEU A 10 9.55 15.32 0.05
CA LEU A 10 8.66 16.47 0.15
C LEU A 10 7.69 16.31 1.33
N VAL A 11 7.11 15.13 1.52
CA VAL A 11 6.24 14.88 2.66
C VAL A 11 7.00 15.03 3.97
N ILE A 12 8.19 14.43 4.11
CA ILE A 12 9.02 14.59 5.32
C ILE A 12 9.35 16.06 5.59
N GLN A 13 9.63 16.84 4.54
CA GLN A 13 9.96 18.26 4.65
C GLN A 13 8.79 19.10 5.17
N TYR A 14 7.56 18.84 4.73
CA TYR A 14 6.41 19.70 5.02
C TYR A 14 5.45 19.16 6.07
N ASN A 15 5.33 17.84 6.20
CA ASN A 15 4.50 17.17 7.18
C ASN A 15 5.06 15.77 7.52
N PRO A 16 6.08 15.70 8.40
CA PRO A 16 6.73 14.43 8.74
C PRO A 16 5.79 13.45 9.45
N ASP A 17 4.71 13.92 10.06
CA ASP A 17 3.71 13.09 10.73
C ASP A 17 2.67 12.49 9.77
N ALA A 18 2.63 12.90 8.50
CA ALA A 18 1.68 12.33 7.54
C ALA A 18 2.00 10.84 7.27
N VAL A 19 0.99 9.98 7.35
CA VAL A 19 1.10 8.59 6.86
C VAL A 19 0.97 8.60 5.34
N MET A 20 2.01 8.14 4.66
CA MET A 20 2.06 8.01 3.21
C MET A 20 1.56 6.63 2.78
N VAL A 21 0.70 6.61 1.76
CA VAL A 21 0.24 5.37 1.14
C VAL A 21 0.88 5.22 -0.23
N ILE A 22 1.73 4.21 -0.40
CA ILE A 22 2.29 3.88 -1.71
C ILE A 22 1.33 2.93 -2.42
N LYS A 23 0.73 3.40 -3.52
CA LYS A 23 -0.05 2.58 -4.48
C LYS A 23 0.75 2.13 -5.70
N SER A 24 1.92 2.72 -5.94
CA SER A 24 2.78 2.37 -7.06
C SER A 24 3.26 0.92 -6.98
N THR A 25 3.45 0.27 -8.13
CA THR A 25 4.13 -1.04 -8.16
C THR A 25 5.58 -0.84 -7.73
N ILE A 26 5.98 -1.52 -6.66
CA ILE A 26 7.33 -1.48 -6.10
C ILE A 26 7.89 -2.90 -5.98
N SER A 27 9.20 -3.05 -6.09
CA SER A 27 9.89 -4.32 -5.91
C SER A 27 9.80 -4.82 -4.46
N VAL A 28 9.98 -6.13 -4.29
CA VAL A 28 10.14 -6.74 -2.98
C VAL A 28 11.26 -6.06 -2.21
N GLY A 29 11.02 -5.75 -0.94
CA GLY A 29 12.01 -5.10 -0.07
C GLY A 29 12.17 -3.60 -0.30
N TYR A 30 11.54 -3.00 -1.31
CA TYR A 30 11.61 -1.55 -1.55
C TYR A 30 11.11 -0.74 -0.36
N THR A 31 10.02 -1.17 0.29
CA THR A 31 9.46 -0.45 1.44
C THR A 31 10.39 -0.49 2.63
N ALA A 32 11.01 -1.64 2.92
CA ALA A 32 11.99 -1.75 4.00
C ALA A 32 13.20 -0.85 3.73
N SER A 33 13.75 -0.93 2.51
CA SER A 33 14.93 -0.13 2.14
C SER A 33 14.65 1.37 2.14
N ILE A 34 13.46 1.81 1.71
CA ILE A 34 13.15 3.24 1.68
C ILE A 34 12.84 3.80 3.06
N ARG A 35 12.21 3.02 3.95
CA ARG A 35 12.01 3.41 5.36
C ARG A 35 13.35 3.62 6.06
N GLU A 36 14.28 2.69 5.86
CA GLU A 36 15.64 2.79 6.41
C GLU A 36 16.40 3.98 5.83
N LYS A 37 16.45 4.10 4.49
CA LYS A 37 17.16 5.17 3.78
C LYS A 37 16.67 6.57 4.15
N MET A 38 15.37 6.72 4.39
CA MET A 38 14.74 8.02 4.66
C MET A 38 14.48 8.27 6.14
N HIS A 39 14.81 7.32 7.02
CA HIS A 39 14.47 7.33 8.45
C HIS A 39 13.00 7.69 8.70
N CYS A 40 12.10 7.08 7.92
CA CYS A 40 10.69 7.42 7.92
C CYS A 40 9.84 6.15 8.00
N ASP A 41 9.18 5.94 9.14
CA ASP A 41 8.29 4.79 9.35
C ASP A 41 6.87 5.02 8.85
N ASN A 42 6.51 6.26 8.50
CA ASN A 42 5.15 6.68 8.17
C ASN A 42 4.72 6.25 6.76
N ILE A 43 4.96 4.98 6.41
CA ILE A 43 4.70 4.42 5.08
C ILE A 43 3.88 3.13 5.23
N ILE A 44 2.74 3.11 4.56
CA ILE A 44 1.94 1.90 4.33
C ILE A 44 1.83 1.65 2.82
N LEU A 45 1.57 0.41 2.43
CA LEU A 45 1.34 0.02 1.05
C LEU A 45 -0.13 -0.30 0.84
N SER A 46 -0.67 0.10 -0.30
CA SER A 46 -1.97 -0.36 -0.75
C SER A 46 -1.77 -1.07 -2.07
N LEU A 47 -2.05 -2.36 -2.07
CA LEU A 47 -1.78 -3.21 -3.21
C LEU A 47 -3.10 -3.49 -3.94
N GLU A 48 -3.18 -3.02 -5.19
CA GLU A 48 -4.39 -3.10 -5.99
C GLU A 48 -4.13 -3.81 -7.32
N PHE A 49 -5.12 -4.60 -7.74
CA PHE A 49 -5.09 -5.36 -8.98
C PHE A 49 -5.84 -4.59 -10.08
N LEU A 50 -5.32 -3.42 -10.45
CA LEU A 50 -5.96 -2.56 -11.45
C LEU A 50 -5.54 -2.93 -12.87
N ARG A 51 -6.53 -3.10 -13.75
CA ARG A 51 -6.29 -3.15 -15.20
C ARG A 51 -6.29 -1.73 -15.73
N VAL A 52 -5.26 -1.37 -16.50
CA VAL A 52 -5.07 0.00 -17.02
C VAL A 52 -6.32 0.53 -17.76
N SER A 53 -7.01 -0.32 -18.53
CA SER A 53 -8.24 0.05 -19.25
C SER A 53 -9.51 0.13 -18.39
N LYS A 54 -9.46 -0.29 -17.12
CA LYS A 54 -10.61 -0.40 -16.21
C LYS A 54 -10.32 0.07 -14.78
N ALA A 55 -9.31 0.93 -14.57
CA ALA A 55 -8.83 1.29 -13.24
C ALA A 55 -9.92 1.84 -12.31
N LEU A 56 -10.81 2.70 -12.81
CA LEU A 56 -11.94 3.20 -12.04
C LEU A 56 -12.92 2.08 -11.67
N TYR A 57 -13.30 1.24 -12.65
CA TYR A 57 -14.20 0.11 -12.42
C TYR A 57 -13.62 -0.87 -11.40
N ASP A 58 -12.33 -1.16 -11.49
CA ASP A 58 -11.64 -2.08 -10.58
C ASP A 58 -11.56 -1.51 -9.15
N ASN A 59 -11.56 -0.18 -8.98
CA ASN A 59 -11.70 0.48 -7.67
C ASN A 59 -13.14 0.46 -7.14
N LEU A 60 -14.14 0.53 -8.02
CA LEU A 60 -15.56 0.47 -7.61
C LEU A 60 -16.02 -0.98 -7.32
N TYR A 61 -15.39 -1.97 -7.95
CA TYR A 61 -15.69 -3.40 -7.79
C TYR A 61 -14.43 -4.22 -7.47
N PRO A 62 -13.73 -3.92 -6.36
CA PRO A 62 -12.47 -4.58 -6.05
C PRO A 62 -12.69 -6.05 -5.70
N SER A 63 -11.82 -6.92 -6.19
CA SER A 63 -11.84 -8.33 -5.79
C SER A 63 -11.51 -8.48 -4.31
N LYS A 64 -10.47 -7.77 -3.84
CA LYS A 64 -10.01 -7.68 -2.45
C LYS A 64 -9.33 -6.33 -2.22
N ILE A 65 -9.29 -5.87 -0.98
CA ILE A 65 -8.45 -4.74 -0.53
C ILE A 65 -7.27 -5.31 0.27
N ILE A 66 -6.05 -4.97 -0.12
CA ILE A 66 -4.84 -5.43 0.58
C ILE A 66 -4.04 -4.20 0.99
N VAL A 67 -3.89 -4.01 2.29
CA VAL A 67 -3.05 -2.95 2.86
C VAL A 67 -1.91 -3.61 3.64
N SER A 68 -0.68 -3.19 3.36
CA SER A 68 0.48 -3.70 4.06
C SER A 68 1.13 -2.63 4.92
N THR A 69 1.48 -3.01 6.14
CA THR A 69 1.97 -2.09 7.17
C THR A 69 2.88 -2.80 8.16
N ASP A 70 3.47 -2.05 9.07
CA ASP A 70 4.15 -2.58 10.24
C ASP A 70 3.12 -2.99 11.29
N VAL A 71 2.95 -4.29 11.47
CA VAL A 71 1.91 -4.87 12.33
C VAL A 71 2.15 -4.62 13.82
N GLU A 72 3.40 -4.43 14.21
CA GLU A 72 3.77 -4.13 15.60
C GLU A 72 3.56 -2.64 15.92
N ASN A 73 3.51 -1.79 14.90
CA ASN A 73 3.28 -0.36 15.08
C ASN A 73 1.78 -0.05 15.13
N THR A 74 1.24 0.13 16.34
CA THR A 74 -0.19 0.39 16.56
C THR A 74 -0.72 1.60 15.79
N ARG A 75 0.09 2.66 15.62
CA ARG A 75 -0.31 3.86 14.87
C ARG A 75 -0.48 3.56 13.39
N LEU A 76 0.45 2.81 12.80
CA LEU A 76 0.39 2.42 11.40
C LEU A 76 -0.69 1.36 11.14
N MET A 77 -0.92 0.46 12.10
CA MET A 77 -2.06 -0.46 12.05
C MET A 77 -3.39 0.30 12.03
N LYS A 78 -3.56 1.31 12.89
CA LYS A 78 -4.76 2.15 12.88
C LYS A 78 -4.92 2.90 11.55
N ALA A 79 -3.83 3.47 11.02
CA ALA A 79 -3.85 4.17 9.74
C ALA A 79 -4.20 3.22 8.57
N ALA A 80 -3.67 1.99 8.57
CA ALA A 80 -4.00 0.98 7.57
C ALA A 80 -5.48 0.58 7.61
N ASN A 81 -6.06 0.41 8.81
CA ASN A 81 -7.49 0.13 8.98
C ASN A 81 -8.37 1.27 8.48
N ILE A 82 -8.04 2.51 8.84
CA ILE A 82 -8.76 3.70 8.37
C ILE A 82 -8.71 3.77 6.85
N PHE A 83 -7.52 3.62 6.27
CA PHE A 83 -7.34 3.68 4.82
C PHE A 83 -8.10 2.57 4.09
N ALA A 84 -8.08 1.34 4.60
CA ALA A 84 -8.88 0.25 4.05
C ALA A 84 -10.38 0.54 4.12
N GLY A 85 -10.87 1.11 5.22
CA GLY A 85 -12.25 1.55 5.38
C GLY A 85 -12.66 2.62 4.35
N LEU A 86 -11.78 3.59 4.06
CA LEU A 86 -12.01 4.60 3.02
C LEU A 86 -12.13 3.98 1.62
N LEU A 87 -11.34 2.93 1.32
CA LEU A 87 -11.46 2.20 0.06
C LEU A 87 -12.77 1.42 -0.03
N GLN A 88 -13.23 0.82 1.08
CA GLN A 88 -14.51 0.14 1.14
C GLN A 88 -15.68 1.12 0.95
N GLU A 89 -15.64 2.28 1.62
CA GLU A 89 -16.66 3.32 1.50
C GLU A 89 -16.75 3.88 0.08
N GLY A 90 -15.61 4.00 -0.61
CA GLY A 90 -15.56 4.44 -2.01
C GLY A 90 -15.98 3.38 -3.04
N ALA A 91 -16.18 2.13 -2.63
CA ALA A 91 -16.55 1.04 -3.53
C ALA A 91 -18.07 0.85 -3.62
N ILE A 92 -18.54 0.42 -4.78
CA ILE A 92 -19.95 0.03 -4.98
C ILE A 92 -20.17 -1.40 -4.52
N LYS A 93 -19.17 -2.27 -4.71
CA LYS A 93 -19.24 -3.65 -4.23
C LYS A 93 -19.22 -3.69 -2.70
N GLU A 94 -20.20 -4.38 -2.12
CA GLU A 94 -20.26 -4.61 -0.68
C GLU A 94 -19.46 -5.85 -0.25
N ASN A 95 -19.18 -5.96 1.05
CA ASN A 95 -18.53 -7.13 1.68
C ASN A 95 -17.20 -7.52 1.01
N ILE A 96 -16.35 -6.52 0.75
CA ILE A 96 -15.04 -6.72 0.12
C ILE A 96 -14.08 -7.35 1.12
N ASP A 97 -13.55 -8.53 0.77
CA ASP A 97 -12.49 -9.18 1.54
C ASP A 97 -11.29 -8.24 1.69
N THR A 98 -10.91 -7.98 2.94
CA THR A 98 -9.95 -6.94 3.30
C THR A 98 -8.87 -7.54 4.19
N LEU A 99 -7.63 -7.41 3.73
CA LEU A 99 -6.47 -8.01 4.39
C LEU A 99 -5.48 -6.92 4.78
N ILE A 100 -5.14 -6.89 6.06
CA ILE A 100 -4.08 -6.04 6.61
C ILE A 100 -2.96 -6.95 7.10
N MET A 101 -1.75 -6.79 6.58
CA MET A 101 -0.64 -7.71 6.85
C MET A 101 0.74 -7.05 6.79
N GLY A 102 1.76 -7.75 7.28
CA GLY A 102 3.16 -7.32 7.18
C GLY A 102 3.66 -7.22 5.74
N PHE A 103 4.74 -6.47 5.52
CA PHE A 103 5.34 -6.28 4.19
C PHE A 103 5.80 -7.60 3.57
N THR A 104 6.32 -8.52 4.39
CA THR A 104 6.80 -9.83 3.95
C THR A 104 5.65 -10.71 3.46
N GLU A 105 4.53 -10.74 4.18
CA GLU A 105 3.34 -11.51 3.85
C GLU A 105 2.69 -10.97 2.57
N ALA A 106 2.63 -9.65 2.42
CA ALA A 106 2.09 -8.98 1.25
C ALA A 106 2.88 -9.33 -0.02
N VAL A 107 4.21 -9.35 0.08
CA VAL A 107 5.10 -9.80 -1.00
C VAL A 107 4.83 -11.25 -1.39
N LYS A 108 4.73 -12.16 -0.40
CA LYS A 108 4.46 -13.59 -0.66
C LYS A 108 3.11 -13.76 -1.36
N LEU A 109 2.08 -13.05 -0.90
CA LEU A 109 0.76 -13.07 -1.53
C LEU A 109 0.84 -12.59 -2.98
N PHE A 110 1.56 -11.50 -3.25
CA PHE A 110 1.71 -10.96 -4.60
C PHE A 110 2.50 -11.88 -5.55
N ALA A 111 3.57 -12.50 -5.06
CA ALA A 111 4.33 -13.47 -5.86
C ALA A 111 3.46 -14.66 -6.28
N ASN A 112 2.56 -15.12 -5.40
CA ASN A 112 1.64 -16.22 -5.70
C ASN A 112 0.52 -15.82 -6.68
N VAL A 113 0.07 -14.56 -6.65
CA VAL A 113 -0.99 -14.05 -7.54
C VAL A 113 -0.45 -13.68 -8.93
N TYR A 114 0.82 -13.26 -9.03
CA TYR A 114 1.47 -12.91 -10.30
C TYR A 114 2.80 -13.64 -10.50
N PRO A 115 2.78 -14.94 -10.88
CA PRO A 115 3.99 -15.73 -11.09
C PRO A 115 4.89 -15.19 -12.23
N THR A 116 4.35 -14.36 -13.13
CA THR A 116 5.06 -13.77 -14.27
C THR A 116 5.62 -12.36 -14.03
N LYS A 117 5.26 -11.68 -12.94
CA LYS A 117 5.93 -10.41 -12.58
C LYS A 117 7.15 -10.76 -11.74
N LYS A 118 8.34 -10.75 -12.37
CA LYS A 118 9.61 -10.71 -11.61
C LYS A 118 9.65 -9.36 -10.88
N PHE A 119 9.62 -9.42 -9.55
CA PHE A 119 9.80 -8.27 -8.66
C PHE A 119 11.26 -8.09 -8.29
#